data_AF-M8E4V9-F1
#
_entry.id   AF-M8E4V9-F1
#
_cell.length_a   1.000
_cell.length_b   1.000
_cell.length_c   1.000
_cell.angle_alpha   90.00
_cell.angle_beta   90.00
_cell.angle_gamma   90.00
#
_symmetry.space_group_name_H-M   'P 1'
#
loop_
_entity.id
_entity.type
_entity.pdbx_description
1 polymer ?
#
loop_
_entity_poly.entity_id
_entity_poly.type
_entity_poly.pdbx_seq_one_letter_code
_entity_poly.pdbx_strand_id
1 'polypeptide(L)'
;MAMKEFFNVTDPEALKSLAIPERVKILELFEDLEPRTAKQIATELGENAARLHYHVKELVRVGLLQQVDTRVKGSIVEKYYEPVAKVIQVKLRLMIEENAQQLSDIMFTPFRTTEKDLVRTLNRFVASDVDVRKEYKDTFAYNLTEFYLSQEERNELVAEISDLLQKYKGLKNENGRRKFKFFDVLFPVTPPDPSEDDEDDDFEDNEA
;
A
#
# COMPACT_ATOMS: atom_id res chain seq x y z
N MET A 1 24.88 -3.11 -0.27
CA MET A 1 24.67 -2.07 -1.32
C MET A 1 23.82 -0.99 -0.72
N ALA A 2 23.97 0.27 -1.15
CA ALA A 2 23.05 1.32 -0.72
C ALA A 2 21.66 1.08 -1.35
N MET A 3 20.60 1.28 -0.57
CA MET A 3 19.20 1.18 -1.02
C MET A 3 18.93 2.22 -2.11
N LYS A 4 18.20 1.83 -3.17
CA LYS A 4 17.83 2.76 -4.26
C LYS A 4 16.76 3.75 -3.79
N GLU A 5 16.69 4.95 -4.39
CA GLU A 5 15.58 5.88 -4.13
C GLU A 5 14.26 5.35 -4.71
N PHE A 6 14.29 4.88 -5.97
CA PHE A 6 13.13 4.39 -6.69
C PHE A 6 13.40 3.00 -7.29
N PHE A 7 12.38 2.15 -7.28
CA PHE A 7 12.35 0.88 -8.00
C PHE A 7 11.06 0.76 -8.80
N ASN A 8 11.19 0.68 -10.13
CA ASN A 8 10.07 0.42 -11.02
C ASN A 8 9.87 -1.09 -11.14
N VAL A 9 8.73 -1.59 -10.66
CA VAL A 9 8.35 -2.99 -10.80
C VAL A 9 7.85 -3.21 -12.22
N THR A 10 8.57 -4.03 -12.97
CA THR A 10 8.22 -4.43 -14.34
C THR A 10 8.10 -5.94 -14.50
N ASP A 11 8.55 -6.72 -13.52
CA ASP A 11 8.49 -8.18 -13.54
C ASP A 11 7.06 -8.67 -13.17
N PRO A 12 6.42 -9.52 -13.99
CA PRO A 12 5.06 -9.99 -13.73
C PRO A 12 4.90 -10.74 -12.40
N GLU A 13 5.90 -11.48 -11.93
CA GLU A 13 5.80 -12.18 -10.64
C GLU A 13 5.92 -11.21 -9.46
N ALA A 14 6.80 -10.22 -9.56
CA ALA A 14 6.88 -9.13 -8.59
C ALA A 14 5.58 -8.32 -8.53
N LEU A 15 4.95 -8.07 -9.68
CA LEU A 15 3.66 -7.40 -9.77
C LEU A 15 2.56 -8.21 -9.10
N LYS A 16 2.43 -9.51 -9.41
CA LYS A 16 1.50 -10.42 -8.72
C LYS A 16 1.74 -10.48 -7.22
N SER A 17 2.99 -10.31 -6.79
CA SER A 17 3.34 -10.27 -5.37
C SER A 17 2.72 -9.09 -4.63
N LEU A 18 2.55 -7.95 -5.31
CA LEU A 18 1.91 -6.75 -4.75
C LEU A 18 0.38 -6.87 -4.63
N ALA A 19 -0.25 -7.83 -5.31
CA ALA A 19 -1.66 -8.16 -5.13
C ALA A 19 -1.95 -8.97 -3.84
N ILE A 20 -0.91 -9.35 -3.08
CA ILE A 20 -1.07 -10.12 -1.85
C ILE A 20 -1.08 -9.17 -0.64
N PRO A 21 -2.19 -9.05 0.10
CA PRO A 21 -2.32 -8.07 1.19
C PRO A 21 -1.23 -8.17 2.25
N GLU A 22 -0.86 -9.39 2.65
CA GLU A 22 0.19 -9.63 3.65
C GLU A 22 1.54 -9.11 3.18
N ARG A 23 1.84 -9.22 1.88
CA ARG A 23 3.09 -8.73 1.31
C ARG A 23 3.13 -7.21 1.24
N VAL A 24 2.01 -6.57 0.92
CA VAL A 24 1.87 -5.10 0.98
C VAL A 24 2.09 -4.60 2.40
N LYS A 25 1.43 -5.21 3.40
CA LYS A 25 1.62 -4.87 4.83
C LYS A 25 3.08 -5.00 5.28
N ILE A 26 3.78 -6.04 4.83
CA ILE A 26 5.21 -6.21 5.13
C ILE A 26 6.01 -5.03 4.57
N LEU A 27 5.75 -4.61 3.33
CA LEU A 27 6.44 -3.47 2.72
C LEU A 27 6.14 -2.15 3.44
N GLU A 28 4.89 -1.94 3.90
CA GLU A 28 4.47 -0.77 4.68
C GLU A 28 5.21 -0.63 6.03
N LEU A 29 5.73 -1.72 6.61
CA LEU A 29 6.50 -1.64 7.85
C LEU A 29 7.85 -0.94 7.70
N PHE A 30 8.38 -0.87 6.48
CA PHE A 30 9.70 -0.30 6.21
C PHE A 30 9.66 1.20 5.88
N GLU A 31 8.58 1.91 6.24
CA GLU A 31 8.50 3.38 6.07
C GLU A 31 9.65 4.13 6.77
N ASP A 32 10.13 3.61 7.90
CA ASP A 32 11.26 4.16 8.64
C ASP A 32 12.64 3.78 8.08
N LEU A 33 12.66 2.97 7.01
CA LEU A 33 13.85 2.44 6.34
C LEU A 33 14.75 1.58 7.24
N GLU A 34 14.22 1.03 8.33
CA GLU A 34 14.99 0.18 9.25
C GLU A 34 14.91 -1.31 8.87
N PRO A 35 16.05 -2.02 8.71
CA PRO A 35 16.05 -3.44 8.42
C PRO A 35 15.43 -4.28 9.55
N ARG A 36 14.65 -5.30 9.18
CA ARG A 36 13.92 -6.16 10.13
C ARG A 36 14.09 -7.64 9.80
N THR A 37 14.06 -8.48 10.83
CA THR A 37 13.96 -9.93 10.69
C THR A 37 12.52 -10.37 10.44
N ALA A 38 12.32 -11.51 9.79
CA ALA A 38 10.97 -12.08 9.59
C ALA A 38 10.18 -12.23 10.91
N LYS A 39 10.88 -12.47 12.04
CA LYS A 39 10.27 -12.57 13.38
C LYS A 39 9.81 -11.21 13.90
N GLN A 40 10.59 -10.14 13.69
CA GLN A 40 10.20 -8.78 14.08
C GLN A 40 8.99 -8.33 13.27
N ILE A 41 9.02 -8.53 11.95
CA ILE A 41 7.89 -8.20 11.06
C ILE A 41 6.62 -8.93 11.51
N ALA A 42 6.70 -10.22 11.88
CA ALA A 42 5.55 -10.98 12.37
C ALA A 42 5.01 -10.45 13.70
N THR A 43 5.92 -10.01 14.57
CA THR A 43 5.56 -9.42 15.86
C THR A 43 4.86 -8.08 15.68
N GLU A 44 5.39 -7.22 14.81
CA GLU A 44 4.85 -5.89 14.52
C GLU A 44 3.48 -5.96 13.83
N LEU A 45 3.27 -6.94 12.93
CA LEU A 45 1.96 -7.17 12.29
C LEU A 45 0.97 -7.95 13.17
N GLY A 46 1.42 -8.54 14.29
CA GLY A 46 0.60 -9.43 15.11
C GLY A 46 0.19 -10.72 14.39
N GLU A 47 1.02 -11.20 13.46
CA GLU A 47 0.73 -12.36 12.60
C GLU A 47 1.60 -13.59 12.95
N ASN A 48 1.21 -14.77 12.46
CA ASN A 48 1.95 -16.01 12.68
C ASN A 48 3.32 -15.99 11.97
N ALA A 49 4.40 -16.21 12.73
CA ALA A 49 5.77 -16.14 12.23
C ALA A 49 6.10 -17.13 11.10
N ALA A 50 5.51 -18.34 11.10
CA ALA A 50 5.75 -19.33 10.06
C ALA A 50 5.10 -18.90 8.73
N ARG A 51 3.87 -18.38 8.79
CA ARG A 51 3.17 -17.83 7.62
C ARG A 51 3.92 -16.62 7.07
N LEU A 52 4.38 -15.71 7.95
CA LEU A 52 5.05 -14.51 7.49
C LEU A 52 6.42 -14.78 6.87
N HIS A 53 7.13 -15.80 7.36
CA HIS A 53 8.41 -16.21 6.79
C HIS A 53 8.30 -16.57 5.29
N TYR A 54 7.20 -17.21 4.90
CA TYR A 54 6.91 -17.49 3.49
C TYR A 54 6.76 -16.20 2.68
N HIS A 55 5.98 -15.23 3.16
CA HIS A 55 5.78 -13.96 2.47
C HIS A 55 7.07 -13.16 2.32
N VAL A 56 7.92 -13.11 3.37
CA VAL A 56 9.24 -12.46 3.31
C VAL A 56 10.14 -13.15 2.29
N LYS A 57 10.19 -14.48 2.28
CA LYS A 57 11.00 -15.24 1.33
C LYS A 57 10.57 -15.01 -0.12
N GLU A 58 9.25 -14.99 -0.36
CA GLU A 58 8.72 -14.71 -1.69
C GLU A 58 9.03 -13.28 -2.13
N LEU A 59 8.90 -12.28 -1.24
CA LEU A 59 9.29 -10.90 -1.53
C LEU A 59 10.78 -10.77 -1.87
N VAL A 60 11.65 -11.55 -1.23
CA VAL A 60 13.08 -11.61 -1.60
C VAL A 60 13.26 -12.28 -2.97
N ARG A 61 12.55 -13.38 -3.21
CA ARG A 61 12.63 -14.13 -4.48
C ARG A 61 12.24 -13.27 -5.68
N VAL A 62 11.18 -12.47 -5.55
CA VAL A 62 10.72 -11.55 -6.62
C VAL A 62 11.45 -10.20 -6.61
N GLY A 63 12.46 -10.03 -5.75
CA GLY A 63 13.30 -8.83 -5.74
C GLY A 63 12.64 -7.56 -5.20
N LEU A 64 11.62 -7.68 -4.35
CA LEU A 64 11.01 -6.54 -3.66
C LEU A 64 11.64 -6.29 -2.27
N LEU A 65 12.15 -7.35 -1.64
CA LEU A 65 13.02 -7.27 -0.46
C LEU A 65 14.42 -7.80 -0.79
N GLN A 66 15.39 -7.42 0.01
CA GLN A 66 16.75 -7.98 -0.01
C GLN A 66 17.23 -8.28 1.40
N GLN A 67 18.05 -9.33 1.55
CA GLN A 67 18.74 -9.62 2.80
C GLN A 67 20.00 -8.74 2.89
N VAL A 68 20.13 -7.94 3.94
CA VAL A 68 21.24 -6.97 4.09
C VAL A 68 22.18 -7.25 5.23
N ASP A 69 21.76 -8.06 6.20
CA ASP A 69 22.61 -8.42 7.33
C ASP A 69 22.28 -9.84 7.83
N THR A 70 23.23 -10.46 8.51
CA THR A 70 23.06 -11.71 9.24
C THR A 70 23.80 -11.64 10.55
N ARG A 71 23.06 -11.79 11.65
CA ARG A 71 23.60 -11.73 13.01
C ARG A 71 23.42 -13.06 13.70
N VAL A 72 24.44 -13.48 14.45
CA VAL A 72 24.39 -14.68 15.27
C VAL A 72 24.21 -14.26 16.72
N LYS A 73 23.10 -14.67 17.34
CA LYS A 73 22.80 -14.40 18.75
C LYS A 73 22.65 -15.74 19.48
N GLY A 74 23.75 -16.19 20.08
CA GLY A 74 23.83 -17.54 20.64
C GLY A 74 23.79 -18.59 19.53
N SER A 75 22.82 -19.52 19.59
CA SER A 75 22.59 -20.54 18.56
C SER A 75 21.64 -20.10 17.43
N ILE A 76 21.08 -18.89 17.51
CA ILE A 76 20.08 -18.39 16.54
C ILE A 76 20.76 -17.51 15.50
N VAL A 77 20.52 -17.81 14.22
CA VAL A 77 20.93 -16.99 13.09
C VAL A 77 19.76 -16.09 12.67
N GLU A 78 19.92 -14.78 12.85
CA GLU A 78 18.94 -13.75 12.50
C GLU A 78 19.33 -13.11 11.17
N LYS A 79 18.42 -13.17 10.19
CA LYS A 79 18.59 -12.54 8.87
C LYS A 79 17.74 -11.27 8.82
N TYR A 80 18.37 -10.15 8.46
CA TYR A 80 17.70 -8.86 8.34
C TYR A 80 17.42 -8.55 6.88
N TYR A 81 16.21 -8.04 6.64
CA TYR A 81 15.70 -7.70 5.33
C TYR A 81 15.29 -6.24 5.27
N GLU A 82 15.39 -5.64 4.09
CA GLU A 82 14.89 -4.30 3.77
C GLU A 82 14.34 -4.27 2.33
N PRO A 83 13.53 -3.27 1.95
CA PRO A 83 13.13 -3.05 0.57
C PRO A 83 14.33 -2.76 -0.33
N VAL A 84 14.24 -3.16 -1.60
CA VAL A 84 15.28 -2.86 -2.60
C VAL A 84 15.36 -1.36 -2.96
N ALA A 85 14.31 -0.59 -2.63
CA ALA A 85 14.24 0.85 -2.79
C ALA A 85 13.32 1.52 -1.76
N LYS A 86 13.53 2.81 -1.51
CA LYS A 86 12.68 3.64 -0.63
C LYS A 86 11.27 3.86 -1.19
N VAL A 87 11.13 3.82 -2.51
CA VAL A 87 9.86 3.95 -3.22
C VAL A 87 9.75 2.85 -4.27
N ILE A 88 8.75 2.00 -4.13
CA ILE A 88 8.39 0.98 -5.11
C ILE A 88 7.24 1.53 -5.97
N GLN A 89 7.47 1.65 -7.28
CA GLN A 89 6.50 2.18 -8.23
C GLN A 89 6.08 1.08 -9.20
N VAL A 90 4.79 1.01 -9.51
CA VAL A 90 4.24 0.09 -10.51
C VAL A 90 3.95 0.88 -11.79
N LYS A 91 4.50 0.43 -12.92
CA LYS A 91 4.16 1.01 -14.24
C LYS A 91 2.90 0.34 -14.78
N LEU A 92 1.74 0.88 -14.42
CA LEU A 92 0.42 0.35 -14.79
C LEU A 92 0.26 0.09 -16.30
N ARG A 93 0.88 0.92 -17.16
CA ARG A 93 0.85 0.76 -18.63
C ARG A 93 1.35 -0.60 -19.11
N LEU A 94 2.41 -1.15 -18.49
CA LEU A 94 2.97 -2.45 -18.88
C LEU A 94 2.04 -3.61 -18.51
N MET A 95 1.12 -3.40 -17.58
CA MET A 95 0.17 -4.43 -17.14
C MET A 95 -1.13 -4.44 -17.95
N ILE A 96 -1.55 -3.27 -18.46
CA ILE A 96 -2.72 -3.15 -19.34
C ILE A 96 -2.55 -4.01 -20.59
N GLU A 97 -1.31 -4.11 -21.11
CA GLU A 97 -1.00 -4.88 -22.32
C GLU A 97 -1.04 -6.41 -22.10
N GLU A 98 -0.87 -6.89 -20.85
CA GLU A 98 -0.75 -8.32 -20.56
C GLU A 98 -2.01 -8.94 -19.91
N ASN A 99 -2.68 -8.27 -18.96
CA ASN A 99 -3.89 -8.77 -18.29
C ASN A 99 -4.62 -7.71 -17.41
N ALA A 100 -5.78 -7.21 -17.85
CA ALA A 100 -6.56 -6.21 -17.13
C ALA A 100 -7.08 -6.68 -15.75
N GLN A 101 -7.43 -7.95 -15.59
CA GLN A 101 -7.92 -8.49 -14.30
C GLN A 101 -6.82 -8.47 -13.23
N GLN A 102 -5.59 -8.82 -13.60
CA GLN A 102 -4.45 -8.76 -12.68
C GLN A 102 -4.10 -7.33 -12.29
N LEU A 103 -4.25 -6.39 -13.22
CA LEU A 103 -4.07 -4.97 -12.93
C LEU A 103 -5.08 -4.50 -11.87
N SER A 104 -6.35 -4.90 -11.99
CA SER A 104 -7.37 -4.62 -10.98
C SER A 104 -6.98 -5.17 -9.61
N ASP A 105 -6.55 -6.43 -9.50
CA ASP A 105 -6.17 -6.99 -8.19
C ASP A 105 -4.97 -6.26 -7.55
N ILE A 106 -3.97 -5.88 -8.34
CA ILE A 106 -2.79 -5.13 -7.84
C ILE A 106 -3.18 -3.71 -7.45
N MET A 107 -3.97 -3.04 -8.28
CA MET A 107 -4.46 -1.69 -8.01
C MET A 107 -5.31 -1.69 -6.76
N PHE A 108 -6.32 -2.57 -6.66
CA PHE A 108 -7.34 -2.53 -5.62
C PHE A 108 -6.96 -3.23 -4.32
N THR A 109 -5.94 -4.08 -4.27
CA THR A 109 -5.53 -4.72 -2.99
C THR A 109 -5.11 -3.69 -1.92
N PRO A 110 -4.27 -2.69 -2.24
CA PRO A 110 -4.01 -1.56 -1.34
C PRO A 110 -5.28 -0.79 -0.96
N PHE A 111 -6.23 -0.58 -1.90
CA PHE A 111 -7.52 0.08 -1.59
C PHE A 111 -8.31 -0.73 -0.57
N ARG A 112 -8.57 -2.02 -0.82
CA ARG A 112 -9.31 -2.91 0.09
C ARG A 112 -8.66 -2.99 1.47
N THR A 113 -7.34 -2.93 1.54
CA THR A 113 -6.61 -2.92 2.82
C THR A 113 -6.80 -1.59 3.55
N THR A 114 -6.66 -0.47 2.82
CA THR A 114 -6.86 0.88 3.36
C THR A 114 -8.31 1.13 3.77
N GLU A 115 -9.27 0.65 2.99
CA GLU A 115 -10.70 0.64 3.30
C GLU A 115 -10.98 -0.10 4.61
N LYS A 116 -10.44 -1.32 4.78
CA LYS A 116 -10.56 -2.06 6.05
C LYS A 116 -9.97 -1.30 7.23
N ASP A 117 -8.82 -0.63 7.04
CA ASP A 117 -8.20 0.20 8.07
C ASP A 117 -9.06 1.44 8.40
N LEU A 118 -9.65 2.06 7.39
CA LEU A 118 -10.58 3.19 7.53
C LEU A 118 -11.83 2.75 8.29
N VAL A 119 -12.52 1.68 7.86
CA VAL A 119 -13.71 1.14 8.53
C VAL A 119 -13.41 0.77 9.97
N ARG A 120 -12.27 0.12 10.26
CA ARG A 120 -11.83 -0.16 11.63
C ARG A 120 -11.66 1.11 12.46
N THR A 121 -11.10 2.16 11.86
CA THR A 121 -10.90 3.47 12.51
C THR A 121 -12.24 4.15 12.80
N LEU A 122 -13.16 4.14 11.84
CA LEU A 122 -14.52 4.67 11.99
C LEU A 122 -15.30 3.91 13.08
N ASN A 123 -15.29 2.58 13.05
CA ASN A 123 -15.94 1.74 14.07
C ASN A 123 -15.39 2.01 15.48
N ARG A 124 -14.08 2.25 15.60
CA ARG A 124 -13.45 2.63 16.88
C ARG A 124 -13.96 3.98 17.38
N PHE A 125 -14.22 4.94 16.51
CA PHE A 125 -14.81 6.22 16.92
C PHE A 125 -16.25 6.10 17.40
N VAL A 126 -17.03 5.22 16.76
CA VAL A 126 -18.44 4.99 17.11
C VAL A 126 -18.55 4.23 18.44
N ALA A 127 -17.68 3.24 18.67
CA ALA A 127 -17.77 2.33 19.82
C ALA A 127 -17.00 2.77 21.08
N SER A 128 -16.28 3.90 21.08
CA SER A 128 -15.45 4.31 22.22
C SER A 128 -16.22 5.16 23.24
N ASP A 129 -16.24 4.73 24.50
CA ASP A 129 -16.77 5.48 25.66
C ASP A 129 -15.87 6.66 26.09
N VAL A 130 -14.64 6.71 25.57
CA VAL A 130 -13.70 7.83 25.74
C VAL A 130 -13.89 8.77 24.56
N ASP A 131 -13.81 10.08 24.77
CA ASP A 131 -13.98 11.09 23.71
C ASP A 131 -12.78 11.15 22.75
N VAL A 132 -12.42 10.02 22.14
CA VAL A 132 -11.39 9.87 21.10
C VAL A 132 -11.64 10.80 19.90
N ARG A 133 -12.88 11.27 19.72
CA ARG A 133 -13.24 12.29 18.72
C ARG A 133 -12.49 13.61 18.93
N LYS A 134 -12.13 13.97 20.17
CA LYS A 134 -11.29 15.16 20.45
C LYS A 134 -9.87 15.02 19.91
N GLU A 135 -9.34 13.80 19.85
CA GLU A 135 -7.97 13.53 19.38
C GLU A 135 -7.81 13.54 17.86
N TYR A 136 -8.90 13.34 17.11
CA TYR A 136 -8.94 13.29 15.64
C TYR A 136 -9.79 14.41 15.03
N LYS A 137 -10.21 15.39 15.83
CA LYS A 137 -11.01 16.54 15.40
C LYS A 137 -10.33 17.26 14.23
N ASP A 138 -11.07 17.48 13.15
CA ASP A 138 -10.62 18.17 11.93
C ASP A 138 -9.48 17.49 11.14
N THR A 139 -9.25 16.18 11.34
CA THR A 139 -8.18 15.42 10.66
C THR A 139 -8.65 14.48 9.56
N PHE A 140 -9.97 14.34 9.36
CA PHE A 140 -10.55 13.54 8.27
C PHE A 140 -10.86 14.42 7.07
N ALA A 141 -10.35 14.02 5.91
CA ALA A 141 -10.71 14.58 4.62
C ALA A 141 -11.11 13.43 3.69
N TYR A 142 -12.25 13.59 3.02
CA TYR A 142 -12.67 12.75 1.91
C TYR A 142 -12.91 13.68 0.73
N ASN A 143 -12.02 13.63 -0.25
CA ASN A 143 -12.09 14.48 -1.43
C ASN A 143 -12.35 13.62 -2.65
N LEU A 144 -13.41 13.93 -3.39
CA LEU A 144 -13.72 13.40 -4.71
C LEU A 144 -13.81 14.61 -5.64
N THR A 145 -13.00 14.64 -6.71
CA THR A 145 -12.93 15.79 -7.62
C THR A 145 -12.66 15.29 -9.03
N GLU A 146 -13.38 15.85 -10.00
CA GLU A 146 -13.19 15.60 -11.43
C GLU A 146 -12.43 16.76 -12.07
N PHE A 147 -11.60 16.44 -13.06
CA PHE A 147 -10.81 17.43 -13.79
C PHE A 147 -10.95 17.23 -15.30
N TYR A 148 -11.01 18.33 -16.04
CA TYR A 148 -10.74 18.34 -17.48
C TYR A 148 -9.31 18.82 -17.69
N LEU A 149 -8.41 17.93 -18.12
CA LEU A 149 -6.99 18.22 -18.29
C LEU A 149 -6.50 17.71 -19.64
N SER A 150 -5.62 18.47 -20.28
CA SER A 150 -4.72 17.96 -21.32
C SER A 150 -3.70 16.98 -20.75
N GLN A 151 -2.95 16.28 -21.61
CA GLN A 151 -1.90 15.37 -21.17
C GLN A 151 -0.77 16.12 -20.43
N GLU A 152 -0.42 17.31 -20.91
CA GLU A 152 0.57 18.20 -20.31
C GLU A 152 0.13 18.65 -18.92
N GLU A 153 -1.08 19.21 -18.79
CA GLU A 153 -1.63 19.67 -17.50
C GLU A 153 -1.77 18.52 -16.50
N ARG A 154 -2.15 17.31 -16.95
CA ARG A 154 -2.20 16.13 -16.09
C ARG A 154 -0.82 15.74 -15.57
N ASN A 155 0.20 15.77 -16.43
CA ASN A 155 1.57 15.46 -16.01
C ASN A 155 2.11 16.50 -15.03
N GLU A 156 1.80 17.79 -15.24
CA GLU A 156 2.16 18.88 -14.33
C GLU A 156 1.50 18.71 -12.97
N LEU A 157 0.17 18.48 -12.91
CA LEU A 157 -0.56 18.22 -11.66
C LEU A 157 0.05 17.04 -10.87
N VAL A 158 0.35 15.93 -11.55
CA VAL A 158 0.96 14.75 -10.91
C VAL A 158 2.35 15.08 -10.35
N ALA A 159 3.15 15.89 -11.06
CA ALA A 159 4.46 16.30 -10.59
C ALA A 159 4.34 17.19 -9.33
N GLU A 160 3.44 18.17 -9.33
CA GLU A 160 3.21 19.05 -8.18
C GLU A 160 2.72 18.29 -6.95
N ILE A 161 1.78 17.36 -7.12
CA ILE A 161 1.30 16.49 -6.03
C ILE A 161 2.46 15.64 -5.50
N SER A 162 3.26 15.05 -6.39
CA SER A 162 4.42 14.24 -6.00
C SER A 162 5.42 15.05 -5.17
N ASP A 163 5.78 16.25 -5.62
CA ASP A 163 6.71 17.14 -4.90
C ASP A 163 6.15 17.57 -3.54
N LEU A 164 4.85 17.88 -3.48
CA LEU A 164 4.14 18.20 -2.24
C LEU A 164 4.19 17.03 -1.26
N LEU A 165 3.86 15.82 -1.70
CA LEU A 165 3.87 14.63 -0.84
C LEU A 165 5.29 14.30 -0.36
N GLN A 166 6.30 14.43 -1.23
CA GLN A 166 7.69 14.18 -0.88
C GLN A 166 8.18 15.10 0.24
N LYS A 167 7.77 16.38 0.22
CA LYS A 167 8.05 17.34 1.29
C LYS A 167 7.57 16.85 2.67
N TYR A 168 6.41 16.19 2.76
CA TYR A 168 5.87 15.70 4.04
C TYR A 168 6.33 14.29 4.42
N LYS A 169 6.69 13.44 3.44
CA LYS A 169 7.16 12.07 3.68
C LYS A 169 8.40 11.99 4.58
N GLY A 170 9.24 13.02 4.61
CA GLY A 170 10.45 13.06 5.44
C GLY A 170 10.22 13.34 6.95
N LEU A 171 8.98 13.58 7.38
CA LEU A 171 8.68 13.93 8.77
C LEU A 171 8.68 12.69 9.68
N LYS A 172 9.42 12.76 10.79
CA LYS A 172 9.44 11.72 11.83
C LYS A 172 8.26 11.82 12.79
N ASN A 173 7.93 10.68 13.42
CA ASN A 173 6.93 10.55 14.48
C ASN A 173 7.41 11.19 15.80
N GLU A 174 7.37 12.51 15.85
CA GLU A 174 7.80 13.34 16.99
C GLU A 174 6.80 14.49 17.22
N ASN A 175 6.83 15.12 18.40
CA ASN A 175 6.07 16.34 18.71
C ASN A 175 4.55 16.24 18.47
N GLY A 176 3.94 15.11 18.83
CA GLY A 176 2.49 14.91 18.69
C GLY A 176 2.01 14.64 17.25
N ARG A 177 2.93 14.44 16.30
CA ARG A 177 2.58 13.96 14.95
C ARG A 177 1.96 12.56 15.03
N ARG A 178 1.00 12.31 14.14
CA ARG A 178 0.32 11.02 14.04
C ARG A 178 0.54 10.44 12.65
N LYS A 179 0.49 9.12 12.54
CA LYS A 179 0.57 8.40 11.27
C LYS A 179 -0.76 8.55 10.53
N PHE A 180 -0.70 9.05 9.30
CA PHE A 180 -1.84 9.12 8.39
C PHE A 180 -1.53 8.25 7.17
N LYS A 181 -2.52 7.50 6.69
CA LYS A 181 -2.47 6.86 5.37
C LYS A 181 -3.07 7.83 4.36
N PHE A 182 -2.34 8.13 3.29
CA PHE A 182 -2.81 8.93 2.16
C PHE A 182 -2.71 8.08 0.89
N PHE A 183 -3.78 8.05 0.13
CA PHE A 183 -3.88 7.27 -1.09
C PHE A 183 -4.70 8.08 -2.09
N ASP A 184 -4.17 8.23 -3.31
CA ASP A 184 -4.79 9.02 -4.39
C ASP A 184 -4.62 8.28 -5.71
N VAL A 185 -5.65 8.32 -6.56
CA VAL A 185 -5.64 7.68 -7.89
C VAL A 185 -6.28 8.59 -8.90
N LEU A 186 -5.51 8.91 -9.94
CA LEU A 186 -5.94 9.68 -11.09
C LEU A 186 -5.87 8.80 -12.33
N PHE A 187 -7.02 8.57 -12.97
CA PHE A 187 -7.14 7.74 -14.16
C PHE A 187 -8.00 8.43 -15.22
N PRO A 188 -7.79 8.16 -16.52
CA PRO A 188 -8.72 8.60 -17.54
C PRO A 188 -10.03 7.84 -17.40
N VAL A 189 -11.15 8.55 -17.39
CA VAL A 189 -12.48 7.93 -17.43
C VAL A 189 -12.83 7.50 -18.85
N THR A 190 -13.39 6.31 -18.99
CA THR A 190 -14.08 5.87 -20.21
C THR A 190 -15.55 6.25 -20.07
N PRO A 191 -16.19 6.85 -21.09
CA PRO A 191 -17.63 7.05 -21.07
C PRO A 191 -18.37 5.73 -20.80
N PRO A 192 -19.44 5.72 -20.00
CA PRO A 192 -20.23 4.52 -19.78
C PRO A 192 -20.75 3.97 -21.12
N ASP A 193 -20.59 2.66 -21.35
CA ASP A 193 -21.22 1.96 -22.47
C ASP A 193 -22.60 1.47 -22.00
N PRO A 194 -23.71 2.01 -22.53
CA PRO A 194 -25.06 1.63 -22.09
C PRO A 194 -25.42 0.18 -22.39
N SER A 195 -24.53 -0.60 -23.03
CA SER A 195 -24.69 -2.05 -23.21
C SER A 195 -24.05 -2.91 -22.11
N GLU A 196 -23.29 -2.32 -21.18
CA GLU A 196 -22.63 -3.03 -20.06
C GLU A 196 -23.47 -3.00 -18.75
N ASP A 197 -24.48 -2.15 -18.64
CA ASP A 197 -25.29 -1.96 -17.41
C ASP A 197 -26.30 -3.10 -17.12
N ASP A 198 -26.44 -4.09 -18.02
CA ASP A 198 -27.46 -5.15 -17.91
C ASP A 198 -26.98 -6.45 -17.21
N GLU A 199 -25.70 -6.59 -16.83
CA GLU A 199 -25.14 -7.87 -16.34
C GLU A 199 -24.87 -7.99 -14.83
N ASP A 200 -24.96 -6.92 -14.01
CA ASP A 200 -24.49 -6.95 -12.60
C ASP A 200 -25.54 -6.51 -11.54
N ASP A 201 -26.85 -6.70 -11.80
CA ASP A 201 -27.92 -6.43 -10.83
C ASP A 201 -28.44 -7.69 -10.10
N ASP A 202 -27.60 -8.73 -9.97
CA ASP A 202 -27.83 -9.85 -9.03
C ASP A 202 -27.23 -9.51 -7.64
N PHE A 203 -27.70 -8.41 -7.03
CA PHE A 203 -27.69 -8.33 -5.58
C PHE A 203 -28.80 -9.25 -5.07
N GLU A 204 -28.45 -10.51 -4.80
CA GLU A 204 -29.32 -11.44 -4.06
C GLU A 204 -29.73 -10.80 -2.72
N ASP A 205 -30.95 -10.28 -2.67
CA ASP A 205 -31.73 -10.07 -1.45
C ASP A 205 -31.92 -11.44 -0.77
N ASN A 206 -30.95 -11.84 0.05
CA ASN A 206 -31.16 -12.85 1.08
C ASN A 206 -31.57 -12.13 2.38
N GLU A 207 -32.83 -11.68 2.43
CA GLU A 207 -33.53 -11.44 3.69
C GLU A 207 -34.05 -12.78 4.25
N ALA A 208 -33.76 -13.01 5.53
CA ALA A 208 -34.39 -14.02 6.39
C ALA A 208 -35.16 -13.32 7.51
#